data_AF-X1KNW4-F1
#
_entry.id   AF-X1KNW4-F1
#
_cell.length_a   1.000
_cell.length_b   1.000
_cell.length_c   1.000
_cell.angle_alpha   90.00
_cell.angle_beta   90.00
_cell.angle_gamma   90.00
#
_symmetry.space_group_name_H-M   'P 1'
#
loop_
_entity.id
_entity.type
_entity.pdbx_description
1 polymer ?
#
loop_
_entity_poly.entity_id
_entity_poly.type
_entity_poly.pdbx_seq_one_letter_code
_entity_poly.pdbx_strand_id
1 'polypeptide(L)'
;MGILDGTFFKKKVEVSEAVVVGLTPLGATKAESLYGPEGIKGRILLMLKDAGPSTIPEIAEETKVSPHKVKPIVKSLIASGYAKRVTGD
;
A
#
# COMPACT_ATOMS: atom_id res chain seq x y z
N MET A 1 -32.09 3.60 30.30
CA MET A 1 -31.45 4.91 30.03
C MET A 1 -30.12 4.88 30.79
N GLY A 2 -28.99 4.40 30.28
CA GLY A 2 -28.39 4.60 28.97
C GLY A 2 -27.11 5.39 29.22
N ILE A 3 -25.98 4.72 29.49
CA ILE A 3 -24.64 5.33 29.35
C ILE A 3 -23.74 4.25 28.77
N LEU A 4 -23.34 4.51 27.54
CA LEU A 4 -22.61 3.61 26.66
C LEU A 4 -21.18 3.40 27.15
N ASP A 5 -20.81 2.13 27.16
CA ASP A 5 -19.47 1.59 27.40
C ASP A 5 -18.43 2.30 26.50
N GLY A 6 -17.53 3.02 27.16
CA GLY A 6 -16.43 3.77 26.54
C GLY A 6 -15.37 2.84 25.98
N THR A 7 -15.65 2.16 24.88
CA THR A 7 -14.64 1.46 24.09
C THR A 7 -13.93 2.48 23.20
N PHE A 8 -12.78 2.95 23.70
CA PHE A 8 -11.76 3.63 22.90
C PHE A 8 -11.27 2.69 21.78
N PHE A 9 -11.98 2.69 20.65
CA PHE A 9 -11.59 1.99 19.43
C PHE A 9 -10.34 2.67 18.85
N LYS A 10 -9.18 2.16 19.25
CA LYS A 10 -7.90 2.39 18.59
C LYS A 10 -8.06 1.92 17.14
N LYS A 11 -8.34 2.86 16.22
CA LYS A 11 -8.64 2.61 14.79
C LYS A 11 -7.48 1.85 14.14
N LYS A 12 -7.49 0.51 14.24
CA LYS A 12 -6.61 -0.37 13.50
C LYS A 12 -6.89 -0.07 12.03
N VAL A 13 -5.86 0.40 11.34
CA VAL A 13 -5.88 0.49 9.88
C VAL A 13 -6.00 -0.94 9.36
N GLU A 14 -7.23 -1.36 9.13
CA GLU A 14 -7.54 -2.61 8.46
C GLU A 14 -7.29 -2.38 6.97
N VAL A 15 -6.26 -3.04 6.45
CA VAL A 15 -6.06 -3.14 5.01
C VAL A 15 -6.69 -4.48 4.64
N SER A 16 -7.96 -4.45 4.25
CA SER A 16 -8.64 -5.57 3.60
C SER A 16 -8.03 -5.81 2.21
N GLU A 17 -8.14 -7.02 1.67
CA GLU A 17 -7.59 -7.35 0.34
C GLU A 17 -8.15 -6.46 -0.78
N ALA A 18 -9.33 -5.88 -0.55
CA ALA A 18 -9.98 -4.90 -1.42
C ALA A 18 -9.38 -3.47 -1.35
N VAL A 19 -8.37 -3.22 -0.51
CA VAL A 19 -7.76 -1.89 -0.42
C VAL A 19 -6.86 -1.67 -1.64
N VAL A 20 -7.27 -0.73 -2.49
CA VAL A 20 -6.48 -0.26 -3.60
C VAL A 20 -5.40 0.69 -3.08
N VAL A 21 -4.19 0.49 -3.57
CA VAL A 21 -2.99 1.22 -3.20
C VAL A 21 -2.49 1.90 -4.45
N GLY A 22 -2.32 3.22 -4.39
CA GLY A 22 -1.75 4.00 -5.48
C GLY A 22 -0.50 4.74 -5.02
N LEU A 23 0.23 5.29 -5.98
CA LEU A 23 1.36 6.16 -5.67
C LEU A 23 0.91 7.56 -5.29
N THR A 24 1.72 8.22 -4.46
CA THR A 24 1.72 9.67 -4.32
C THR A 24 2.65 10.29 -5.38
N PRO A 25 2.61 11.61 -5.61
CA PRO A 25 3.59 12.27 -6.48
C PRO A 25 5.03 11.98 -6.07
N LEU A 26 5.31 11.96 -4.76
CA LEU A 26 6.63 11.58 -4.22
C LEU A 26 7.00 10.13 -4.55
N GLY A 27 6.04 9.21 -4.44
CA GLY A 27 6.22 7.82 -4.82
C GLY A 27 6.52 7.63 -6.30
N ALA A 28 5.82 8.36 -7.16
CA ALA A 28 6.03 8.34 -8.61
C ALA A 28 7.45 8.84 -8.96
N THR A 29 7.87 10.00 -8.44
CA THR A 29 9.23 10.51 -8.65
C THR A 29 10.29 9.56 -8.11
N LYS A 30 10.03 8.93 -6.95
CA LYS A 30 10.96 7.93 -6.40
C LYS A 30 11.04 6.70 -7.30
N ALA A 31 9.92 6.22 -7.83
CA ALA A 31 9.86 5.13 -8.78
C ALA A 31 10.61 5.46 -10.08
N GLU A 32 10.52 6.70 -10.56
CA GLU A 32 11.29 7.18 -11.72
C GLU A 32 12.80 7.25 -11.48
N SER A 33 13.19 7.58 -10.25
CA SER A 33 14.60 7.64 -9.86
C SER A 33 15.21 6.25 -9.64
N LEU A 34 14.40 5.19 -9.60
CA LEU A 34 14.89 3.83 -9.49
C LEU A 34 15.35 3.35 -10.87
N TYR A 35 16.66 3.14 -11.04
CA TYR A 35 17.27 2.53 -12.23
C TYR A 35 17.05 1.01 -12.30
N GLY A 36 15.95 0.50 -11.73
CA GLY A 36 15.62 -0.91 -11.70
C GLY A 36 14.95 -1.36 -10.40
N PRO A 37 14.59 -2.65 -10.30
CA PRO A 37 13.93 -3.22 -9.13
C PRO A 37 14.92 -3.37 -7.96
N GLU A 38 15.22 -2.26 -7.26
CA GLU A 38 16.01 -2.29 -6.03
C GLU A 38 15.18 -2.88 -4.87
N GLY A 39 15.19 -4.21 -4.81
CA GLY A 39 14.44 -4.98 -3.84
C GLY A 39 12.92 -4.88 -4.02
N ILE A 40 12.20 -5.49 -3.08
CA ILE A 40 10.74 -5.62 -3.16
C ILE A 40 10.02 -4.27 -3.07
N LYS A 41 10.57 -3.30 -2.32
CA LYS A 41 10.02 -1.93 -2.24
C LYS A 41 10.07 -1.23 -3.60
N GLY A 42 11.22 -1.29 -4.27
CA GLY A 42 11.38 -0.69 -5.59
C GLY A 42 10.49 -1.34 -6.64
N ARG A 43 10.37 -2.67 -6.61
CA ARG A 43 9.43 -3.40 -7.48
C ARG A 43 7.99 -2.95 -7.31
N ILE A 44 7.52 -2.81 -6.07
CA ILE A 44 6.14 -2.36 -5.81
C ILE A 44 5.95 -0.92 -6.31
N LEU A 45 6.93 -0.04 -6.11
CA LEU A 45 6.87 1.34 -6.59
C LEU A 45 6.83 1.42 -8.13
N LEU A 46 7.68 0.64 -8.81
CA LEU A 46 7.68 0.56 -10.28
C LEU A 46 6.38 -0.03 -10.81
N MET A 47 5.91 -1.14 -10.22
CA MET A 47 4.65 -1.77 -10.58
C MET A 47 3.47 -0.81 -10.46
N LEU A 48 3.35 -0.09 -9.34
CA LEU A 48 2.27 0.88 -9.15
C LEU A 48 2.39 2.12 -10.05
N LYS A 49 3.58 2.40 -10.59
CA LYS A 49 3.81 3.47 -11.57
C LYS A 49 3.36 3.01 -12.95
N ASP A 50 3.74 1.81 -13.36
CA ASP A 50 3.48 1.26 -14.70
C ASP A 50 2.04 0.74 -14.84
N ALA A 51 1.53 -0.01 -13.85
CA ALA A 51 0.18 -0.58 -13.84
C ALA A 51 -0.88 0.35 -13.23
N GLY A 52 -0.46 1.34 -12.44
CA GLY A 52 -1.35 2.23 -11.71
C GLY A 52 -1.79 1.70 -10.33
N PRO A 53 -2.87 2.24 -9.75
CA PRO A 53 -3.36 1.80 -8.44
C PRO A 53 -3.79 0.33 -8.45
N SER A 54 -3.30 -0.46 -7.50
CA SER A 54 -3.55 -1.91 -7.43
C SER A 54 -3.74 -2.40 -6.00
N THR A 55 -4.33 -3.58 -5.87
CA THR A 55 -4.57 -4.24 -4.59
C THR A 55 -3.36 -5.04 -4.12
N ILE A 56 -3.34 -5.40 -2.83
CA ILE A 56 -2.28 -6.26 -2.28
C ILE A 56 -2.11 -7.60 -3.02
N PRO A 57 -3.18 -8.35 -3.36
CA PRO A 57 -3.04 -9.59 -4.14
C PRO A 57 -2.45 -9.37 -5.54
N GLU A 58 -2.85 -8.32 -6.26
CA GLU A 58 -2.29 -8.00 -7.59
C GLU A 58 -0.80 -7.67 -7.50
N ILE A 59 -0.42 -6.83 -6.52
CA ILE A 59 0.98 -6.51 -6.25
C ILE A 59 1.77 -7.78 -5.90
N ALA A 60 1.18 -8.69 -5.12
CA ALA A 60 1.79 -9.95 -4.72
C ALA A 60 2.03 -10.88 -5.92
N GLU A 61 1.07 -10.98 -6.83
CA GLU A 61 1.17 -11.76 -8.06
C GLU A 61 2.28 -11.22 -8.96
N GLU A 62 2.26 -9.91 -9.26
CA GLU A 62 3.22 -9.27 -10.14
C GLU A 62 4.65 -9.33 -9.58
N THR A 63 4.80 -9.09 -8.27
CA THR A 63 6.12 -9.15 -7.63
C THR A 63 6.60 -10.57 -7.31
N LYS A 64 5.73 -11.58 -7.51
CA LYS A 64 5.93 -12.99 -7.12
C LYS A 64 6.27 -13.15 -5.63
N VAL A 65 5.63 -12.35 -4.78
CA VAL A 65 5.84 -12.35 -3.33
C VAL A 65 4.51 -12.56 -2.62
N SER A 66 4.49 -13.41 -1.59
CA SER A 66 3.25 -13.70 -0.86
C SER A 66 2.59 -12.43 -0.30
N PRO A 67 1.24 -12.32 -0.36
CA PRO A 67 0.50 -11.16 0.15
C PRO A 67 0.85 -10.77 1.60
N HIS A 68 1.10 -11.76 2.46
CA HIS A 68 1.52 -11.56 3.85
C HIS A 68 2.85 -10.80 4.00
N LYS A 69 3.75 -10.91 3.02
CA LYS A 69 5.02 -10.15 2.97
C LYS A 69 4.83 -8.80 2.30
N VAL A 70 3.96 -8.69 1.29
CA VAL A 70 3.65 -7.43 0.60
C VAL A 70 2.96 -6.43 1.53
N LYS A 71 1.99 -6.89 2.32
CA LYS A 71 1.20 -6.04 3.23
C LYS A 71 2.05 -5.14 4.16
N PRO A 72 3.03 -5.64 4.92
CA PRO A 72 3.89 -4.77 5.75
C PRO A 72 4.77 -3.83 4.92
N ILE A 73 5.18 -4.21 3.71
CA ILE A 73 5.99 -3.37 2.82
C ILE A 73 5.16 -2.19 2.32
N VAL A 74 3.96 -2.46 1.81
CA VAL A 74 3.01 -1.43 1.37
C VAL A 74 2.68 -0.49 2.52
N LYS A 75 2.45 -1.03 3.73
CA LYS A 75 2.24 -0.20 4.93
C LYS A 75 3.43 0.72 5.21
N SER A 76 4.66 0.23 5.04
CA SER A 76 5.88 1.04 5.18
C SER A 76 5.97 2.13 4.10
N LEU A 77 5.61 1.83 2.85
CA LEU A 77 5.58 2.82 1.76
C LEU A 77 4.53 3.91 2.01
N ILE A 78 3.36 3.54 2.53
CA ILE A 78 2.32 4.51 2.93
C ILE A 78 2.80 5.37 4.09
N ALA A 79 3.38 4.77 5.13
CA ALA A 79 3.91 5.51 6.27
C ALA A 79 5.05 6.47 5.88
N SER A 80 5.82 6.13 4.83
CA SER A 80 6.89 6.98 4.30
C SER A 80 6.38 8.03 3.31
N GLY A 81 5.08 8.07 3.03
CA GLY A 81 4.46 9.02 2.09
C GLY A 81 4.66 8.71 0.61
N TYR A 82 5.23 7.55 0.26
CA TYR A 82 5.42 7.14 -1.15
C TYR A 82 4.16 6.51 -1.76
N ALA A 83 3.34 5.86 -0.95
CA ALA A 83 2.09 5.25 -1.39
C ALA A 83 0.90 5.83 -0.61
N LYS A 84 -0.30 5.72 -1.15
CA LYS A 84 -1.54 6.08 -0.47
C LYS A 84 -2.60 5.01 -0.72
N ARG A 85 -3.54 4.91 0.21
CA ARG A 85 -4.76 4.13 -0.01
C ARG A 85 -5.67 4.95 -0.92
N VAL A 86 -6.12 4.32 -1.99
CA VAL A 86 -7.12 4.87 -2.90
C VAL A 86 -8.42 4.17 -2.54
N THR A 87 -9.35 4.90 -1.94
CA THR A 87 -10.70 4.37 -1.72
C THR A 87 -11.47 4.71 -2.98
N GLY A 88 -11.98 3.69 -3.68
CA GLY A 88 -12.96 3.92 -4.73
C GLY A 88 -14.23 4.42 -4.05
N ASP A 89 -14.54 5.69 -4.27
CA ASP A 89 -15.86 6.27 -4.02
C ASP A 89 -16.67 6.14 -5.33
#